data_AF-A0A9W6U6Z0-F1
#
_entry.id   AF-A0A9W6U6Z0-F1
#
_cell.length_a   1.000
_cell.length_b   1.000
_cell.length_c   1.000
_cell.angle_alpha   90.00
_cell.angle_beta   90.00
_cell.angle_gamma   90.00
#
_symmetry.space_group_name_H-M   'P 1'
#
loop_
_entity.id
_entity.type
_entity.pdbx_description
1 polymer ?
#
loop_
_entity_poly.entity_id
_entity_poly.type
_entity_poly.pdbx_seq_one_letter_code
_entity_poly.pdbx_strand_id
1 'polypeptide(L)'
;MKFAYAVQVFACYISLIHWVACLWAGPMIGLTDVEDEQLAYNEALYAAVLLLLNISSVTVEPKWQFVSAVLGVVGFLFQCLTLASITAGVIGSSSRALQYQEKVRMVMSDLKALHVPGELRKAAKNYYETLWRMKNTSDRYEKAIYEDEDLSPALRAEIALYIHRNLIATVPLFQDCSDSCLAACVMRLKTQLYMRGDVVFHKGDPANSMVIISRGKVKVISPDNEGLLAVLKQGSFFGEIGLLRHMTRSCTVIAGTFCELKSLERNDAEEIFEAYPHIHDRLFAEAEKRRLDTRLRARLYNVKVLDNAHAVDVSSIVEVPGPGGKNNQSFVDGAAEEKPHAPPMSSSGSSGKPAKLVRGNSFQTEDGLAVNSELDNMNINLDEIMRLVETLKATQGRLSRVQERRQSIHMALNSPTPINSINSVLFTQAPFPPDARTGTRNRESSHSINRSGNRSGSS
;
A
#
# COMPACT_ATOMS: atom_id res chain seq x y z
N MET A 1 35.06 -11.79 -4.86
CA MET A 1 36.13 -11.60 -5.86
C MET A 1 36.95 -10.32 -5.63
N LYS A 2 36.43 -9.10 -5.87
CA LYS A 2 37.24 -7.85 -5.84
C LYS A 2 38.09 -7.63 -4.56
N PHE A 3 37.56 -7.95 -3.37
CA PHE A 3 38.32 -7.85 -2.11
C PHE A 3 39.51 -8.83 -2.04
N ALA A 4 39.34 -10.06 -2.54
CA ALA A 4 40.42 -11.05 -2.58
C ALA A 4 41.57 -10.60 -3.50
N TYR A 5 41.26 -9.93 -4.61
CA TYR A 5 42.26 -9.34 -5.49
C TYR A 5 43.09 -8.25 -4.79
N ALA A 6 42.45 -7.34 -4.03
CA ALA A 6 43.17 -6.32 -3.26
C ALA A 6 44.10 -6.95 -2.21
N VAL A 7 43.65 -8.00 -1.52
CA VAL A 7 44.48 -8.78 -0.57
C VAL A 7 45.65 -9.47 -1.28
N GLN A 8 45.44 -10.05 -2.48
CA GLN A 8 46.50 -10.67 -3.28
C GLN A 8 47.55 -9.64 -3.72
N VAL A 9 47.14 -8.47 -4.25
CA VAL A 9 48.07 -7.40 -4.66
C VAL A 9 48.87 -6.90 -3.46
N PHE A 10 48.23 -6.74 -2.29
CA PHE A 10 48.92 -6.35 -1.06
C PHE A 10 49.93 -7.41 -0.57
N ALA A 11 49.58 -8.69 -0.62
CA ALA A 11 50.48 -9.78 -0.28
C ALA A 11 51.68 -9.88 -1.25
N CYS A 12 51.44 -9.69 -2.55
CA CYS A 12 52.51 -9.58 -3.55
C CYS A 12 53.43 -8.39 -3.28
N TYR A 13 52.90 -7.26 -2.79
CA TYR A 13 53.71 -6.10 -2.45
C TYR A 13 54.57 -6.32 -1.19
N ILE A 14 54.04 -6.97 -0.15
CA ILE A 14 54.84 -7.41 1.01
C ILE A 14 55.93 -8.40 0.58
N SER A 15 55.60 -9.32 -0.33
CA SER A 15 56.59 -10.26 -0.89
C SER A 15 57.68 -9.51 -1.67
N LEU A 16 57.34 -8.53 -2.50
CA LEU A 16 58.31 -7.69 -3.21
C LEU A 16 59.24 -6.96 -2.24
N ILE A 17 58.71 -6.39 -1.15
CA ILE A 17 59.50 -5.73 -0.10
C ILE A 17 60.49 -6.72 0.53
N HIS A 18 60.05 -7.94 0.88
CA HIS A 18 60.94 -8.97 1.42
C HIS A 18 62.02 -9.42 0.42
N TRP A 19 61.67 -9.62 -0.85
CA TRP A 19 62.64 -10.00 -1.88
C TRP A 19 63.67 -8.89 -2.14
N VAL A 20 63.27 -7.62 -2.13
CA VAL A 20 64.20 -6.49 -2.21
C VAL A 20 65.08 -6.42 -0.95
N ALA A 21 64.52 -6.64 0.25
CA ALA A 21 65.29 -6.71 1.49
C ALA A 21 66.36 -7.82 1.47
N CYS A 22 66.00 -9.04 1.05
CA CYS A 22 66.94 -10.15 0.91
C CYS A 22 68.01 -9.90 -0.17
N LEU A 23 67.68 -9.17 -1.24
CA LEU A 23 68.64 -8.73 -2.25
C LEU A 23 69.54 -7.58 -1.75
N TRP A 24 69.10 -6.84 -0.72
CA TRP A 24 69.75 -5.65 -0.18
C TRP A 24 70.55 -5.86 1.11
N ALA A 25 70.42 -7.02 1.77
CA ALA A 25 71.20 -7.41 2.94
C ALA A 25 72.69 -7.72 2.61
N GLY A 26 73.30 -6.91 1.76
CA GLY A 26 74.64 -7.11 1.20
C GLY A 26 75.24 -5.82 0.61
N PRO A 27 75.98 -5.88 -0.52
CA PRO A 27 76.99 -4.89 -0.91
C PRO A 27 76.45 -3.57 -1.52
N MET A 28 75.23 -3.17 -1.18
CA MET A 28 74.55 -1.98 -1.70
C MET A 28 74.44 -0.81 -0.71
N ILE A 29 74.34 -1.12 0.59
CA ILE A 29 74.15 -0.15 1.68
C ILE A 29 75.45 0.04 2.49
N GLY A 30 76.49 -0.77 2.22
CA GLY A 30 77.75 -0.76 2.97
C GLY A 30 77.75 -1.65 4.22
N LEU A 31 76.73 -2.49 4.41
CA LEU A 31 76.62 -3.45 5.52
C LEU A 31 77.49 -4.71 5.30
N THR A 32 78.74 -4.53 4.91
CA THR A 32 79.67 -5.64 4.63
C THR A 32 80.34 -6.24 5.87
N ASP A 33 80.28 -5.53 7.00
CA ASP A 33 81.03 -5.85 8.23
C ASP A 33 80.12 -6.05 9.48
N VAL A 34 78.86 -6.48 9.29
CA VAL A 34 77.94 -6.75 10.42
C VAL A 34 78.00 -8.23 10.81
N GLU A 35 78.48 -8.52 12.03
CA GLU A 35 78.59 -9.91 12.55
C GLU A 35 77.22 -10.56 12.86
N ASP A 36 76.16 -9.77 13.04
CA ASP A 36 74.79 -10.23 13.31
C ASP A 36 73.91 -10.20 12.05
N GLU A 37 73.67 -11.40 11.49
CA GLU A 37 72.80 -11.63 10.32
C GLU A 37 71.37 -11.11 10.53
N GLN A 38 70.84 -11.17 11.76
CA GLN A 38 69.48 -10.72 12.06
C GLN A 38 69.41 -9.19 12.11
N LEU A 39 70.44 -8.51 12.61
CA LEU A 39 70.55 -7.04 12.56
C LEU A 39 70.65 -6.56 11.10
N ALA A 40 71.51 -7.18 10.30
CA ALA A 40 71.69 -6.85 8.88
C ALA A 40 70.38 -7.01 8.08
N TYR A 41 69.62 -8.09 8.30
CA TYR A 41 68.31 -8.26 7.67
C TYR A 41 67.29 -7.20 8.10
N ASN A 42 67.25 -6.84 9.39
CA ASN A 42 66.32 -5.82 9.90
C ASN A 42 66.60 -4.44 9.28
N GLU A 43 67.86 -4.03 9.14
CA GLU A 43 68.25 -2.78 8.50
C GLU A 43 67.96 -2.78 6.99
N ALA A 44 68.25 -3.89 6.30
CA ALA A 44 67.94 -4.05 4.88
C ALA A 44 66.41 -4.02 4.61
N LEU A 45 65.62 -4.63 5.49
CA LEU A 45 64.16 -4.60 5.43
C LEU A 45 63.62 -3.17 5.65
N TYR A 46 64.16 -2.45 6.63
CA TYR A 46 63.79 -1.05 6.87
C TYR A 46 64.12 -0.16 5.66
N ALA A 47 65.30 -0.32 5.07
CA ALA A 47 65.70 0.38 3.85
C ALA A 47 64.78 0.05 2.66
N ALA A 48 64.48 -1.24 2.44
CA ALA A 48 63.59 -1.69 1.35
C ALA A 48 62.18 -1.12 1.47
N VAL A 49 61.63 -1.07 2.70
CA VAL A 49 60.35 -0.43 3.01
C VAL A 49 60.39 1.07 2.68
N LEU A 50 61.43 1.79 3.11
CA LEU A 50 61.56 3.23 2.85
C LEU A 50 61.68 3.56 1.36
N LEU A 51 62.47 2.79 0.59
CA LEU A 51 62.61 3.00 -0.85
C LEU A 51 61.31 2.71 -1.59
N LEU A 52 60.70 1.53 -1.38
CA LEU A 52 59.55 1.09 -2.17
C LEU A 52 58.29 1.91 -1.85
N LEU A 53 58.10 2.33 -0.60
CA LEU A 53 57.04 3.28 -0.22
C LEU A 53 57.38 4.75 -0.54
N ASN A 54 58.63 5.03 -0.95
CA ASN A 54 59.14 6.36 -1.29
C ASN A 54 58.88 7.42 -0.18
N ILE A 55 59.05 6.99 1.09
CA ILE A 55 58.77 7.83 2.29
C ILE A 55 59.95 8.74 2.63
N SER A 56 61.18 8.26 2.39
CA SER A 56 62.42 8.96 2.76
C SER A 56 63.56 8.54 1.83
N SER A 57 64.55 9.41 1.69
CA SER A 57 65.79 9.10 0.97
C SER A 57 66.65 8.13 1.77
N VAL A 58 66.78 6.89 1.30
CA VAL A 58 67.82 5.96 1.77
C VAL A 58 69.18 6.45 1.25
N THR A 59 70.21 6.42 2.10
CA THR A 59 71.60 6.69 1.69
C THR A 59 72.14 5.53 0.85
N VAL A 60 72.28 5.75 -0.46
CA VAL A 60 72.72 4.72 -1.42
C VAL A 60 74.06 5.12 -2.05
N GLU A 61 75.01 4.19 -2.09
CA GLU A 61 76.33 4.40 -2.69
C GLU A 61 76.22 4.77 -4.19
N PRO A 62 77.09 5.66 -4.74
CA PRO A 62 76.96 6.18 -6.11
C PRO A 62 76.81 5.12 -7.22
N LYS A 63 77.52 3.99 -7.10
CA LYS A 63 77.42 2.82 -8.02
C LYS A 63 76.01 2.23 -8.16
N TRP A 64 75.13 2.47 -7.19
CA TRP A 64 73.84 1.80 -7.04
C TRP A 64 72.62 2.71 -7.23
N GLN A 65 72.83 4.03 -7.36
CA GLN A 65 71.76 5.03 -7.45
C GLN A 65 70.79 4.82 -8.62
N PHE A 66 71.26 4.29 -9.76
CA PHE A 66 70.38 3.95 -10.89
C PHE A 66 69.41 2.82 -10.54
N VAL A 67 69.89 1.78 -9.85
CA VAL A 67 69.07 0.61 -9.49
C VAL A 67 68.07 0.98 -8.41
N SER A 68 68.46 1.78 -7.40
CA SER A 68 67.52 2.26 -6.39
C SER A 68 66.46 3.19 -6.97
N ALA A 69 66.80 4.05 -7.95
CA ALA A 69 65.83 4.87 -8.66
C ALA A 69 64.79 4.02 -9.44
N VAL A 70 65.24 2.99 -10.17
CA VAL A 70 64.34 2.04 -10.87
C VAL A 70 63.44 1.29 -9.89
N LEU A 71 64.00 0.78 -8.79
CA LEU A 71 63.22 0.10 -7.74
C LEU A 71 62.21 1.04 -7.08
N GLY A 72 62.55 2.32 -6.85
CA GLY A 72 61.62 3.32 -6.32
C GLY A 72 60.44 3.60 -7.25
N VAL A 73 60.67 3.63 -8.57
CA VAL A 73 59.59 3.73 -9.58
C VAL A 73 58.70 2.48 -9.55
N VAL A 74 59.28 1.28 -9.45
CA VAL A 74 58.51 0.02 -9.34
C VAL A 74 57.68 0.00 -8.05
N GLY A 75 58.25 0.40 -6.91
CA GLY A 75 57.56 0.52 -5.63
C GLY A 75 56.36 1.47 -5.70
N PHE A 76 56.56 2.67 -6.27
CA PHE A 76 55.49 3.64 -6.51
C PHE A 76 54.36 3.09 -7.39
N LEU A 77 54.67 2.35 -8.47
CA LEU A 77 53.66 1.72 -9.31
C LEU A 77 52.83 0.66 -8.55
N PHE A 78 53.47 -0.15 -7.70
CA PHE A 78 52.76 -1.08 -6.81
C PHE A 78 51.93 -0.37 -5.73
N GLN A 79 52.41 0.77 -5.21
CA GLN A 79 51.65 1.61 -4.28
C GLN A 79 50.39 2.20 -4.95
N CYS A 80 50.49 2.68 -6.19
CA CYS A 80 49.34 3.11 -6.97
C CYS A 80 48.35 1.95 -7.23
N LEU A 81 48.85 0.75 -7.55
CA LEU A 81 48.01 -0.42 -7.82
C LEU A 81 47.27 -0.92 -6.56
N THR A 82 47.96 -1.00 -5.42
CA THR A 82 47.34 -1.36 -4.12
C THR A 82 46.25 -0.35 -3.76
N LEU A 83 46.55 0.95 -3.79
CA LEU A 83 45.57 2.01 -3.53
C LEU A 83 44.36 1.93 -4.46
N ALA A 84 44.58 1.79 -5.77
CA ALA A 84 43.51 1.65 -6.76
C ALA A 84 42.64 0.41 -6.50
N SER A 85 43.23 -0.73 -6.12
CA SER A 85 42.50 -1.96 -5.81
C SER A 85 41.62 -1.82 -4.56
N ILE A 86 42.11 -1.13 -3.52
CA ILE A 86 41.35 -0.83 -2.29
C ILE A 86 40.19 0.11 -2.63
N THR A 87 40.46 1.21 -3.35
CA THR A 87 39.44 2.18 -3.76
C THR A 87 38.36 1.53 -4.64
N ALA A 88 38.74 0.68 -5.61
CA ALA A 88 37.81 -0.08 -6.43
C ALA A 88 37.00 -1.12 -5.63
N GLY A 89 37.58 -1.68 -4.57
CA GLY A 89 36.90 -2.52 -3.59
C GLY A 89 35.84 -1.73 -2.81
N VAL A 90 36.20 -0.58 -2.25
CA VAL A 90 35.30 0.30 -1.48
C VAL A 90 34.16 0.82 -2.35
N ILE A 91 34.46 1.39 -3.53
CA ILE A 91 33.43 1.88 -4.46
C ILE A 91 32.57 0.72 -4.98
N GLY A 92 33.17 -0.43 -5.29
CA GLY A 92 32.45 -1.65 -5.66
C GLY A 92 31.58 -2.24 -4.53
N SER A 93 31.86 -1.89 -3.28
CA SER A 93 31.05 -2.24 -2.10
C SER A 93 29.98 -1.20 -1.77
N SER A 94 29.84 -0.13 -2.58
CA SER A 94 28.83 0.91 -2.37
C SER A 94 27.44 0.30 -2.24
N SER A 95 26.91 0.33 -1.01
CA SER A 95 25.63 -0.29 -0.71
C SER A 95 24.52 0.29 -1.58
N ARG A 96 23.52 -0.52 -1.91
CA ARG A 96 22.27 -0.06 -2.55
C ARG A 96 21.55 1.04 -1.74
N ALA A 97 21.94 1.24 -0.48
CA ALA A 97 21.59 2.38 0.36
C ALA A 97 22.27 3.69 -0.09
N LEU A 98 23.58 3.68 -0.40
CA LEU A 98 24.31 4.85 -0.88
C LEU A 98 23.78 5.29 -2.25
N GLN A 99 23.56 4.34 -3.18
CA GLN A 99 22.93 4.62 -4.48
C GLN A 99 21.54 5.23 -4.33
N TYR A 100 20.78 4.81 -3.32
CA TYR A 100 19.46 5.38 -3.05
C TYR A 100 19.54 6.78 -2.44
N GLN A 101 20.42 6.99 -1.45
CA GLN A 101 20.68 8.31 -0.88
C GLN A 101 21.12 9.30 -1.96
N GLU A 102 22.00 8.87 -2.87
CA GLU A 102 22.46 9.70 -3.98
C GLU A 102 21.33 10.03 -4.97
N LYS A 103 20.47 9.05 -5.30
CA LYS A 103 19.24 9.33 -6.07
C LYS A 103 18.36 10.38 -5.39
N VAL A 104 18.12 10.25 -4.09
CA VAL A 104 17.31 11.22 -3.33
C VAL A 104 17.99 12.60 -3.28
N ARG A 105 19.33 12.64 -3.13
CA ARG A 105 20.13 13.87 -3.15
C ARG A 105 19.98 14.60 -4.50
N MET A 106 20.08 13.89 -5.62
CA MET A 106 19.88 14.44 -6.96
C MET A 106 18.47 15.03 -7.10
N VAL A 107 17.42 14.23 -6.84
CA VAL A 107 16.02 14.72 -6.93
C VAL A 107 15.76 15.95 -6.05
N MET A 108 16.32 16.01 -4.83
CA MET A 108 16.19 17.17 -3.96
C MET A 108 16.95 18.41 -4.47
N SER A 109 18.05 18.20 -5.19
CA SER A 109 18.79 19.26 -5.90
C SER A 109 17.96 19.79 -7.07
N ASP A 110 17.37 18.90 -7.87
CA ASP A 110 16.55 19.26 -9.04
C ASP A 110 15.30 20.03 -8.61
N LEU A 111 14.59 19.57 -7.57
CA LEU A 111 13.44 20.30 -7.00
C LEU A 111 13.84 21.68 -6.44
N LYS A 112 15.08 21.86 -5.96
CA LYS A 112 15.59 23.17 -5.53
C LYS A 112 15.89 24.06 -6.75
N ALA A 113 16.48 23.53 -7.81
CA ALA A 113 16.75 24.26 -9.06
C ALA A 113 15.45 24.68 -9.78
N LEU A 114 14.41 23.84 -9.72
CA LEU A 114 13.05 24.13 -10.21
C LEU A 114 12.24 25.05 -9.27
N HIS A 115 12.86 25.63 -8.23
CA HIS A 115 12.24 26.58 -7.29
C HIS A 115 10.97 26.05 -6.59
N VAL A 116 10.87 24.72 -6.41
CA VAL A 116 9.69 24.09 -5.80
C VAL A 116 9.51 24.53 -4.33
N PRO A 117 8.28 24.87 -3.90
CA PRO A 117 7.99 25.27 -2.51
C PRO A 117 8.55 24.33 -1.45
N GLY A 118 8.97 24.88 -0.31
CA GLY A 118 9.59 24.14 0.79
C GLY A 118 8.73 22.97 1.30
N GLU A 119 7.41 23.18 1.40
CA GLU A 119 6.47 22.14 1.84
C GLU A 119 6.41 20.95 0.87
N LEU A 120 6.38 21.18 -0.45
CA LEU A 120 6.39 20.10 -1.44
C LEU A 120 7.74 19.35 -1.43
N ARG A 121 8.86 20.05 -1.26
CA ARG A 121 10.17 19.39 -1.09
C ARG A 121 10.26 18.56 0.18
N LYS A 122 9.68 19.04 1.29
CA LYS A 122 9.59 18.30 2.57
C LYS A 122 8.68 17.08 2.45
N ALA A 123 7.53 17.21 1.77
CA ALA A 123 6.64 16.10 1.47
C ALA A 123 7.33 15.04 0.60
N ALA A 124 8.03 15.44 -0.47
CA ALA A 124 8.83 14.55 -1.30
C ALA A 124 9.95 13.85 -0.49
N LYS A 125 10.62 14.55 0.43
CA LYS A 125 11.65 13.96 1.30
C LYS A 125 11.05 12.90 2.23
N ASN A 126 9.95 13.21 2.91
CA ASN A 126 9.22 12.25 3.75
C ASN A 126 8.71 11.04 2.93
N TYR A 127 8.28 11.27 1.68
CA TYR A 127 7.91 10.19 0.76
C TYR A 127 9.11 9.28 0.49
N TYR A 128 10.26 9.83 0.07
CA TYR A 128 11.47 9.03 -0.19
C TYR A 128 12.05 8.35 1.07
N GLU A 129 11.95 8.96 2.26
CA GLU A 129 12.38 8.32 3.51
C GLU A 129 11.45 7.17 3.91
N THR A 130 10.14 7.35 3.77
CA THR A 130 9.15 6.28 4.02
C THR A 130 9.30 5.16 2.99
N LEU A 131 9.50 5.54 1.72
CA LEU A 131 9.79 4.62 0.62
C LEU A 131 11.03 3.78 0.91
N TRP A 132 12.11 4.36 1.44
CA TRP A 132 13.30 3.62 1.86
C TRP A 132 13.02 2.63 2.99
N ARG A 133 12.37 3.10 4.07
CA ARG A 133 12.04 2.28 5.25
C ARG A 133 11.13 1.10 4.89
N MET A 134 10.21 1.29 3.95
CA MET A 134 9.24 0.25 3.55
C MET A 134 9.79 -0.67 2.43
N LYS A 135 10.56 -0.15 1.46
CA LYS A 135 11.22 -0.95 0.39
C LYS A 135 12.39 -1.81 0.85
N ASN A 136 12.66 -1.87 2.16
CA ASN A 136 13.47 -2.94 2.73
C ASN A 136 12.70 -4.30 2.76
N THR A 137 11.41 -4.29 2.39
CA THR A 137 10.58 -5.47 2.11
C THR A 137 10.60 -5.73 0.59
N SER A 138 11.06 -6.93 0.17
CA SER A 138 11.06 -7.61 -1.16
C SER A 138 11.03 -6.80 -2.48
N ASP A 139 10.13 -5.83 -2.57
CA ASP A 139 9.55 -5.25 -3.78
C ASP A 139 10.54 -4.53 -4.71
N ARG A 140 11.65 -4.04 -4.16
CA ARG A 140 12.70 -3.39 -4.96
C ARG A 140 13.46 -4.39 -5.85
N TYR A 141 13.29 -5.69 -5.63
CA TYR A 141 14.05 -6.76 -6.28
C TYR A 141 13.18 -7.65 -7.17
N GLU A 142 11.86 -7.70 -6.94
CA GLU A 142 10.89 -8.51 -7.70
C GLU A 142 11.09 -8.37 -9.22
N LYS A 143 10.93 -7.15 -9.76
CA LYS A 143 11.10 -6.90 -11.20
C LYS A 143 12.49 -7.30 -11.74
N ALA A 144 13.56 -7.02 -10.99
CA ALA A 144 14.93 -7.35 -11.41
C ALA A 144 15.24 -8.85 -11.37
N ILE A 145 14.50 -9.64 -10.59
CA ILE A 145 14.59 -11.11 -10.56
C ILE A 145 13.73 -11.72 -11.66
N TYR A 146 12.56 -11.13 -11.97
CA TYR A 146 11.65 -11.68 -12.99
C TYR A 146 12.16 -11.42 -14.42
N GLU A 147 12.83 -10.28 -14.64
CA GLU A 147 13.48 -9.92 -15.91
C GLU A 147 14.92 -10.47 -16.04
N ASP A 148 15.41 -11.26 -15.08
CA ASP A 148 16.76 -11.84 -15.13
C ASP A 148 16.83 -12.96 -16.19
N GLU A 149 17.61 -12.73 -17.26
CA GLU A 149 17.79 -13.69 -18.36
C GLU A 149 18.71 -14.86 -17.98
N ASP A 150 19.66 -14.66 -17.06
CA ASP A 150 20.54 -15.73 -16.57
C ASP A 150 19.78 -16.73 -15.68
N LEU A 151 18.62 -16.33 -15.14
CA LEU A 151 17.80 -17.13 -14.24
C LEU A 151 16.76 -17.96 -15.00
N SER A 152 16.75 -19.28 -14.76
CA SER A 152 15.83 -20.18 -15.45
C SER A 152 14.36 -19.81 -15.19
N PRO A 153 13.45 -19.94 -16.18
CA PRO A 153 12.05 -19.54 -16.02
C PRO A 153 11.33 -20.27 -14.87
N ALA A 154 11.66 -21.54 -14.63
CA ALA A 154 11.11 -22.31 -13.51
C ALA A 154 11.54 -21.74 -12.15
N LEU A 155 12.82 -21.43 -11.98
CA LEU A 155 13.34 -20.87 -10.73
C LEU A 155 12.82 -19.43 -10.49
N ARG A 156 12.61 -18.65 -11.56
CA ARG A 156 11.90 -17.35 -11.48
C ARG A 156 10.48 -17.52 -10.94
N ALA A 157 9.72 -18.48 -11.44
CA ALA A 157 8.36 -18.77 -10.97
C ALA A 157 8.34 -19.21 -9.48
N GLU A 158 9.22 -20.13 -9.07
CA GLU A 158 9.34 -20.57 -7.68
C GLU A 158 9.69 -19.41 -6.72
N ILE A 159 10.65 -18.56 -7.11
CA ILE A 159 11.03 -17.39 -6.31
C ILE A 159 9.87 -16.38 -6.22
N ALA A 160 9.14 -16.15 -7.32
CA ALA A 160 7.96 -15.28 -7.32
C ALA A 160 6.87 -15.81 -6.37
N LEU A 161 6.55 -17.11 -6.43
CA LEU A 161 5.63 -17.76 -5.50
C LEU A 161 6.10 -17.61 -4.04
N TYR A 162 7.39 -17.83 -3.76
CA TYR A 162 7.94 -17.68 -2.41
C TYR A 162 7.86 -16.24 -1.89
N ILE A 163 8.17 -15.23 -2.72
CA ILE A 163 8.05 -13.81 -2.36
C ILE A 163 6.59 -13.46 -2.06
N HIS A 164 5.66 -13.90 -2.90
CA HIS A 164 4.25 -13.53 -2.82
C HIS A 164 3.37 -14.45 -1.97
N ARG A 165 3.94 -15.50 -1.33
CA ARG A 165 3.20 -16.49 -0.51
C ARG A 165 2.17 -15.91 0.45
N ASN A 166 2.48 -14.79 1.11
CA ASN A 166 1.56 -14.13 2.05
C ASN A 166 0.36 -13.50 1.34
N LEU A 167 0.58 -12.91 0.15
CA LEU A 167 -0.46 -12.30 -0.67
C LEU A 167 -1.34 -13.40 -1.30
N ILE A 168 -0.74 -14.46 -1.82
CA ILE A 168 -1.43 -15.65 -2.33
C ILE A 168 -2.36 -16.24 -1.24
N ALA A 169 -1.84 -16.48 -0.03
CA ALA A 169 -2.62 -17.06 1.07
C ALA A 169 -3.75 -16.16 1.59
N THR A 170 -3.68 -14.84 1.43
CA THR A 170 -4.66 -13.90 2.00
C THR A 170 -5.75 -13.49 1.01
N VAL A 171 -5.50 -13.54 -0.30
CA VAL A 171 -6.41 -13.04 -1.33
C VAL A 171 -7.35 -14.15 -1.81
N PRO A 172 -8.68 -14.05 -1.62
CA PRO A 172 -9.61 -15.13 -1.98
C PRO A 172 -9.59 -15.51 -3.46
N LEU A 173 -9.28 -14.57 -4.36
CA LEU A 173 -9.16 -14.79 -5.81
C LEU A 173 -8.09 -15.83 -6.18
N PHE A 174 -7.11 -16.06 -5.30
CA PHE A 174 -6.00 -17.00 -5.52
C PHE A 174 -6.20 -18.35 -4.82
N GLN A 175 -7.29 -18.53 -4.07
CA GLN A 175 -7.67 -19.85 -3.54
C GLN A 175 -7.99 -20.79 -4.70
N ASP A 176 -7.64 -22.07 -4.57
CA ASP A 176 -7.91 -23.14 -5.55
C ASP A 176 -7.29 -22.93 -6.96
N CYS A 177 -6.36 -22.00 -7.11
CA CYS A 177 -5.57 -21.81 -8.33
C CYS A 177 -4.33 -22.72 -8.34
N SER A 178 -3.92 -23.20 -9.52
CA SER A 178 -2.67 -23.98 -9.66
C SER A 178 -1.43 -23.09 -9.47
N ASP A 179 -0.30 -23.67 -9.06
CA ASP A 179 0.97 -22.95 -8.92
C ASP A 179 1.41 -22.27 -10.22
N SER A 180 1.14 -22.87 -11.38
CA SER A 180 1.39 -22.27 -12.70
C SER A 180 0.56 -21.00 -12.94
N CYS A 181 -0.68 -20.99 -12.45
CA CYS A 181 -1.62 -19.88 -12.56
C CYS A 181 -1.23 -18.77 -11.58
N LEU A 182 -0.93 -19.14 -10.32
CA LEU A 182 -0.43 -18.23 -9.30
C LEU A 182 0.87 -17.54 -9.76
N ALA A 183 1.83 -18.29 -10.30
CA ALA A 183 3.07 -17.74 -10.85
C ALA A 183 2.79 -16.76 -12.00
N ALA A 184 1.95 -17.14 -12.96
CA ALA A 184 1.56 -16.28 -14.09
C ALA A 184 0.86 -14.98 -13.65
N CYS A 185 0.10 -15.01 -12.55
CA CYS A 185 -0.44 -13.81 -11.92
C CYS A 185 0.64 -12.97 -11.25
N VAL A 186 1.39 -13.54 -10.30
CA VAL A 186 2.27 -12.75 -9.43
C VAL A 186 3.48 -12.16 -10.15
N MET A 187 3.99 -12.82 -11.20
CA MET A 187 5.07 -12.26 -12.04
C MET A 187 4.65 -11.02 -12.83
N ARG A 188 3.34 -10.82 -13.10
CA ARG A 188 2.79 -9.64 -13.79
C ARG A 188 2.32 -8.54 -12.82
N LEU A 189 2.37 -8.75 -11.50
CA LEU A 189 1.97 -7.75 -10.52
C LEU A 189 3.01 -6.64 -10.37
N LYS A 190 2.59 -5.39 -10.55
CA LYS A 190 3.42 -4.18 -10.44
C LYS A 190 3.10 -3.43 -9.15
N THR A 191 4.09 -3.17 -8.31
CA THR A 191 3.84 -2.52 -7.01
C THR A 191 3.74 -1.02 -7.10
N GLN A 192 2.70 -0.50 -6.48
CA GLN A 192 2.42 0.91 -6.29
C GLN A 192 2.32 1.21 -4.79
N LEU A 193 2.87 2.35 -4.37
CA LEU A 193 2.99 2.73 -2.96
C LEU A 193 2.36 4.10 -2.75
N TYR A 194 1.37 4.14 -1.87
CA TYR A 194 0.55 5.32 -1.59
C TYR A 194 0.67 5.72 -0.12
N MET A 195 0.82 7.00 0.15
CA MET A 195 0.78 7.59 1.49
C MET A 195 -0.67 7.78 1.95
N ARG A 196 -0.87 7.96 3.26
CA ARG A 196 -2.20 8.25 3.81
C ARG A 196 -2.74 9.57 3.24
N GLY A 197 -3.89 9.51 2.60
CA GLY A 197 -4.56 10.65 1.96
C GLY A 197 -4.41 10.68 0.44
N ASP A 198 -3.47 9.93 -0.13
CA ASP A 198 -3.27 9.88 -1.58
C ASP A 198 -4.49 9.23 -2.25
N VAL A 199 -4.90 9.78 -3.38
CA VAL A 199 -5.93 9.17 -4.24
C VAL A 199 -5.28 8.10 -5.10
N VAL A 200 -5.85 6.90 -5.10
CA VAL A 200 -5.42 5.78 -5.94
C VAL A 200 -6.09 5.87 -7.31
N PHE A 201 -7.40 6.12 -7.32
CA PHE A 201 -8.24 6.32 -8.51
C PHE A 201 -9.28 7.39 -8.23
N HIS A 202 -9.58 8.25 -9.21
CA HIS A 202 -10.77 9.10 -9.21
C HIS A 202 -11.93 8.41 -9.95
N LYS A 203 -13.17 8.70 -9.53
CA LYS A 203 -14.36 8.38 -10.35
C LYS A 203 -14.21 9.03 -11.73
N GLY A 204 -14.51 8.27 -12.78
CA GLY A 204 -14.42 8.73 -14.17
C GLY A 204 -13.09 8.44 -14.87
N ASP A 205 -12.01 8.10 -14.15
CA ASP A 205 -10.74 7.72 -14.77
C ASP A 205 -10.89 6.46 -15.65
N PRO A 206 -10.06 6.26 -16.70
CA PRO A 206 -9.98 5.00 -17.43
C PRO A 206 -9.57 3.83 -16.51
N ALA A 207 -10.32 2.72 -16.55
CA ALA A 207 -10.02 1.54 -15.74
C ALA A 207 -9.13 0.53 -16.50
N ASN A 208 -7.84 0.85 -16.57
CA ASN A 208 -6.83 0.04 -17.27
C ASN A 208 -6.05 -0.91 -16.34
N SER A 209 -6.49 -1.07 -15.09
CA SER A 209 -5.88 -1.99 -14.12
C SER A 209 -6.84 -2.37 -12.99
N MET A 210 -6.62 -3.53 -12.38
CA MET A 210 -7.17 -3.87 -11.06
C MET A 210 -6.04 -3.86 -10.02
N VAL A 211 -6.40 -3.74 -8.74
CA VAL A 211 -5.43 -3.56 -7.65
C VAL A 211 -5.75 -4.46 -6.46
N ILE A 212 -4.72 -5.13 -5.94
CA ILE A 212 -4.75 -6.00 -4.76
C ILE A 212 -4.03 -5.30 -3.60
N ILE A 213 -4.61 -5.33 -2.41
CA ILE A 213 -4.04 -4.71 -1.21
C ILE A 213 -3.07 -5.70 -0.54
N SER A 214 -1.78 -5.55 -0.80
CA SER A 214 -0.71 -6.29 -0.11
C SER A 214 -0.59 -5.87 1.35
N ARG A 215 -0.67 -4.55 1.63
CA ARG A 215 -0.58 -3.99 2.99
C ARG A 215 -1.35 -2.69 3.11
N GLY A 216 -1.92 -2.45 4.29
CA GLY A 216 -2.63 -1.21 4.61
C GLY A 216 -4.15 -1.31 4.45
N LYS A 217 -4.81 -0.15 4.30
CA LYS A 217 -6.26 -0.04 4.09
C LYS A 217 -6.62 1.17 3.23
N VAL A 218 -7.56 0.99 2.32
CA VAL A 218 -8.10 2.07 1.46
C VAL A 218 -9.57 2.35 1.79
N LYS A 219 -10.01 3.57 1.50
CA LYS A 219 -11.38 4.06 1.64
C LYS A 219 -11.98 4.18 0.25
N VAL A 220 -13.14 3.56 0.03
CA VAL A 220 -13.93 3.73 -1.20
C VAL A 220 -14.98 4.80 -0.92
N ILE A 221 -14.96 5.87 -1.71
CA ILE A 221 -15.86 7.02 -1.58
C ILE A 221 -17.04 6.86 -2.53
N SER A 222 -18.22 7.34 -2.11
CA SER A 222 -19.44 7.33 -2.91
C SER A 222 -19.23 8.04 -4.26
N PRO A 223 -19.89 7.60 -5.36
CA PRO A 223 -19.79 8.27 -6.64
C PRO A 223 -20.13 9.76 -6.57
N ASP A 224 -20.98 10.15 -5.62
CA ASP A 224 -21.50 11.51 -5.48
C ASP A 224 -20.66 12.33 -4.47
N ASN A 225 -19.54 11.78 -4.00
CA ASN A 225 -18.65 12.30 -2.94
C ASN A 225 -19.29 12.48 -1.56
N GLU A 226 -20.57 12.18 -1.38
CA GLU A 226 -21.33 12.41 -0.14
C GLU A 226 -20.99 11.46 1.04
N GLY A 227 -20.14 10.44 0.86
CA GLY A 227 -19.83 9.53 1.96
C GLY A 227 -18.86 8.40 1.67
N LEU A 228 -18.56 7.62 2.72
CA LEU A 228 -17.69 6.44 2.70
C LEU A 228 -18.51 5.18 2.40
N LEU A 229 -18.31 4.54 1.25
CA LEU A 229 -18.99 3.28 0.89
C LEU A 229 -18.42 2.07 1.63
N ALA A 230 -17.09 1.98 1.69
CA ALA A 230 -16.38 0.83 2.24
C ALA A 230 -14.96 1.18 2.70
N VAL A 231 -14.42 0.36 3.62
CA VAL A 231 -12.98 0.36 3.95
C VAL A 231 -12.44 -1.03 3.62
N LEU A 232 -11.61 -1.10 2.59
CA LEU A 232 -10.96 -2.34 2.16
C LEU A 232 -9.62 -2.47 2.89
N LYS A 233 -9.24 -3.71 3.23
CA LYS A 233 -8.03 -4.05 4.00
C LYS A 233 -7.14 -5.00 3.20
N GLN A 234 -5.95 -5.28 3.72
CA GLN A 234 -5.07 -6.35 3.23
C GLN A 234 -5.84 -7.63 2.82
N GLY A 235 -5.47 -8.22 1.69
CA GLY A 235 -6.16 -9.37 1.09
C GLY A 235 -7.38 -9.02 0.22
N SER A 236 -7.93 -7.82 0.34
CA SER A 236 -8.98 -7.33 -0.56
C SER A 236 -8.39 -6.83 -1.88
N PHE A 237 -9.19 -6.84 -2.94
CA PHE A 237 -8.86 -6.24 -4.24
C PHE A 237 -9.99 -5.30 -4.70
N PHE A 238 -9.67 -4.36 -5.58
CA PHE A 238 -10.62 -3.38 -6.13
C PHE A 238 -10.22 -2.92 -7.55
N GLY A 239 -11.15 -2.25 -8.24
CA GLY A 239 -10.96 -1.73 -9.60
C GLY A 239 -11.31 -2.73 -10.71
N GLU A 240 -11.70 -3.95 -10.34
CA GLU A 240 -12.10 -5.06 -11.20
C GLU A 240 -13.31 -4.75 -12.10
N ILE A 241 -14.28 -3.97 -11.60
CA ILE A 241 -15.53 -3.70 -12.33
C ILE A 241 -15.26 -2.94 -13.62
N GLY A 242 -14.46 -1.87 -13.55
CA GLY A 242 -14.09 -1.07 -14.72
C GLY A 242 -13.15 -1.83 -15.65
N LEU A 243 -12.26 -2.67 -15.09
CA LEU A 243 -11.38 -3.53 -15.88
C LEU A 243 -12.20 -4.49 -16.75
N LEU A 244 -13.04 -5.33 -16.13
CA LEU A 244 -13.83 -6.36 -16.81
C LEU A 244 -14.90 -5.83 -17.77
N ARG A 245 -15.48 -4.65 -17.49
CA ARG A 245 -16.57 -4.09 -18.30
C ARG A 245 -16.13 -3.03 -19.32
N HIS A 246 -14.82 -2.78 -19.45
CA HIS A 246 -14.26 -1.69 -20.27
C HIS A 246 -14.90 -0.32 -19.95
N MET A 247 -15.22 -0.08 -18.68
CA MET A 247 -15.86 1.16 -18.20
C MET A 247 -14.86 2.06 -17.46
N THR A 248 -15.24 3.30 -17.22
CA THR A 248 -14.50 4.19 -16.31
C THR A 248 -14.64 3.74 -14.85
N ARG A 249 -13.77 4.27 -13.97
CA ARG A 249 -13.82 4.01 -12.52
C ARG A 249 -15.16 4.46 -11.93
N SER A 250 -15.89 3.54 -11.31
CA SER A 250 -17.20 3.80 -10.71
C SER A 250 -17.16 4.69 -9.46
N CYS A 251 -16.03 4.73 -8.76
CA CYS A 251 -15.87 5.40 -7.46
C CYS A 251 -14.43 5.88 -7.25
N THR A 252 -14.27 6.88 -6.39
CA THR A 252 -12.96 7.38 -5.96
C THR A 252 -12.41 6.51 -4.82
N VAL A 253 -11.12 6.16 -4.87
CA VAL A 253 -10.45 5.33 -3.84
C VAL A 253 -9.27 6.09 -3.24
N ILE A 254 -9.23 6.21 -1.92
CA ILE A 254 -8.25 7.01 -1.18
C ILE A 254 -7.49 6.12 -0.18
N ALA A 255 -6.17 6.23 -0.11
CA ALA A 255 -5.34 5.51 0.84
C ALA A 255 -5.63 5.97 2.30
N GLY A 256 -6.14 5.05 3.13
CA GLY A 256 -6.48 5.32 4.53
C GLY A 256 -5.29 5.23 5.50
N THR A 257 -4.22 4.57 5.07
CA THR A 257 -2.89 4.48 5.71
C THR A 257 -1.82 4.57 4.63
N PHE A 258 -0.53 4.43 4.99
CA PHE A 258 0.43 3.89 4.02
C PHE A 258 -0.14 2.57 3.45
N CYS A 259 -0.13 2.44 2.12
CA CYS A 259 -0.67 1.30 1.40
C CYS A 259 0.37 0.76 0.42
N GLU A 260 0.53 -0.55 0.42
CA GLU A 260 1.28 -1.30 -0.57
C GLU A 260 0.29 -2.08 -1.42
N LEU A 261 0.26 -1.74 -2.71
CA LEU A 261 -0.75 -2.16 -3.66
C LEU A 261 -0.08 -2.88 -4.81
N LYS A 262 -0.56 -4.07 -5.17
CA LYS A 262 -0.12 -4.79 -6.37
C LYS A 262 -1.13 -4.52 -7.49
N SER A 263 -0.72 -3.79 -8.51
CA SER A 263 -1.51 -3.48 -9.70
C SER A 263 -1.30 -4.57 -10.76
N LEU A 264 -2.40 -5.04 -11.35
CA LEU A 264 -2.41 -5.85 -12.57
C LEU A 264 -2.99 -4.99 -13.69
N GLU A 265 -2.22 -4.75 -14.75
CA GLU A 265 -2.67 -3.96 -15.90
C GLU A 265 -3.59 -4.77 -16.83
N ARG A 266 -4.29 -4.07 -17.72
CA ARG A 266 -5.31 -4.66 -18.60
C ARG A 266 -4.77 -5.80 -19.46
N ASN A 267 -3.74 -5.54 -20.25
CA ASN A 267 -3.17 -6.52 -21.18
C ASN A 267 -2.65 -7.74 -20.40
N ASP A 268 -1.94 -7.48 -19.31
CA ASP A 268 -1.44 -8.49 -18.36
C ASP A 268 -2.58 -9.38 -17.81
N ALA A 269 -3.74 -8.79 -17.50
CA ALA A 269 -4.91 -9.51 -17.01
C ALA A 269 -5.64 -10.29 -18.11
N GLU A 270 -5.80 -9.72 -19.30
CA GLU A 270 -6.46 -10.34 -20.45
C GLU A 270 -5.69 -11.61 -20.89
N GLU A 271 -4.35 -11.57 -20.96
CA GLU A 271 -3.50 -12.76 -21.17
C GLU A 271 -3.70 -13.85 -20.09
N ILE A 272 -3.85 -13.45 -18.82
CA ILE A 272 -4.10 -14.40 -17.72
C ILE A 272 -5.50 -15.01 -17.86
N PHE A 273 -6.50 -14.23 -18.25
CA PHE A 273 -7.88 -14.71 -18.40
C PHE A 273 -8.04 -15.68 -19.58
N GLU A 274 -7.33 -15.44 -20.69
CA GLU A 274 -7.26 -16.39 -21.82
C GLU A 274 -6.62 -17.72 -21.41
N ALA A 275 -5.51 -17.68 -20.68
CA ALA A 275 -4.82 -18.89 -20.21
C ALA A 275 -5.55 -19.61 -19.07
N TYR A 276 -6.29 -18.87 -18.23
CA TYR A 276 -6.92 -19.36 -17.00
C TYR A 276 -8.35 -18.80 -16.78
N PRO A 277 -9.34 -19.24 -17.58
CA PRO A 277 -10.71 -18.68 -17.55
C PRO A 277 -11.40 -18.73 -16.18
N HIS A 278 -11.08 -19.73 -15.35
CA HIS A 278 -11.63 -19.86 -14.00
C HIS A 278 -11.34 -18.64 -13.09
N ILE A 279 -10.24 -17.90 -13.31
CA ILE A 279 -9.97 -16.65 -12.57
C ILE A 279 -10.91 -15.55 -13.06
N HIS A 280 -11.09 -15.42 -14.38
CA HIS A 280 -12.01 -14.44 -14.96
C HIS A 280 -13.42 -14.62 -14.40
N ASP A 281 -13.93 -15.85 -14.39
CA ASP A 281 -15.31 -16.14 -13.96
C ASP A 281 -15.53 -15.82 -12.48
N ARG A 282 -14.54 -16.14 -11.62
CA ARG A 282 -14.57 -15.79 -10.19
C ARG A 282 -14.48 -14.28 -9.96
N LEU A 283 -13.64 -13.58 -10.72
CA LEU A 283 -13.53 -12.13 -10.65
C LEU A 283 -14.82 -11.45 -11.12
N PHE A 284 -15.43 -11.94 -12.20
CA PHE A 284 -16.68 -11.46 -12.76
C PHE A 284 -17.87 -11.67 -11.80
N ALA A 285 -17.98 -12.84 -11.19
CA ALA A 285 -19.04 -13.13 -10.21
C ALA A 285 -18.96 -12.20 -8.98
N GLU A 286 -17.76 -11.97 -8.44
CA GLU A 286 -17.56 -11.06 -7.30
C GLU A 286 -17.74 -9.58 -7.71
N ALA A 287 -17.31 -9.19 -8.92
CA ALA A 287 -17.55 -7.85 -9.48
C ALA A 287 -19.04 -7.54 -9.62
N GLU A 288 -19.83 -8.50 -10.13
CA GLU A 288 -21.27 -8.32 -10.33
C GLU A 288 -22.02 -8.25 -8.99
N LYS A 289 -21.68 -9.12 -8.03
CA LYS A 289 -22.18 -9.05 -6.65
C LYS A 289 -21.91 -7.69 -6.00
N ARG A 290 -20.69 -7.13 -6.13
CA ARG A 290 -20.33 -5.80 -5.61
C ARG A 290 -21.06 -4.66 -6.31
N ARG A 291 -21.26 -4.77 -7.63
CA ARG A 291 -22.03 -3.80 -8.43
C ARG A 291 -23.48 -3.74 -7.96
N LEU A 292 -24.11 -4.90 -7.74
CA LEU A 292 -25.47 -5.00 -7.23
C LEU A 292 -25.59 -4.46 -5.80
N ASP A 293 -24.71 -4.85 -4.87
CA ASP A 293 -24.68 -4.30 -3.51
C ASP A 293 -24.50 -2.78 -3.51
N THR A 294 -23.59 -2.24 -4.32
CA THR A 294 -23.40 -0.79 -4.46
C THR A 294 -24.65 -0.08 -4.99
N ARG A 295 -25.32 -0.63 -6.02
CA ARG A 295 -26.55 -0.07 -6.59
C ARG A 295 -27.74 -0.15 -5.62
N LEU A 296 -27.85 -1.24 -4.86
CA LEU A 296 -28.86 -1.42 -3.82
C LEU A 296 -28.63 -0.45 -2.66
N ARG A 297 -27.39 -0.28 -2.20
CA ARG A 297 -27.05 0.72 -1.19
C ARG A 297 -27.39 2.13 -1.66
N ALA A 298 -26.96 2.53 -2.87
CA ALA A 298 -27.30 3.85 -3.41
C ALA A 298 -28.82 4.10 -3.45
N ARG A 299 -29.61 3.11 -3.91
CA ARG A 299 -31.08 3.19 -3.85
C ARG A 299 -31.61 3.26 -2.42
N LEU A 300 -31.13 2.46 -1.49
CA LEU A 300 -31.58 2.44 -0.09
C LEU A 300 -31.19 3.71 0.69
N TYR A 301 -30.06 4.34 0.37
CA TYR A 301 -29.69 5.64 0.92
C TYR A 301 -30.57 6.75 0.34
N ASN A 302 -30.82 6.77 -0.98
CA ASN A 302 -31.72 7.74 -1.58
C ASN A 302 -33.18 7.59 -1.09
N VAL A 303 -33.65 6.36 -0.87
CA VAL A 303 -34.95 6.09 -0.23
C VAL A 303 -34.97 6.58 1.21
N LYS A 304 -33.91 6.36 2.01
CA LYS A 304 -33.82 6.94 3.37
C LYS A 304 -33.78 8.47 3.40
N VAL A 305 -33.21 9.12 2.39
CA VAL A 305 -33.21 10.59 2.25
C VAL A 305 -34.61 11.10 1.89
N LEU A 306 -35.39 10.33 1.13
CA LEU A 306 -36.79 10.65 0.81
C LEU A 306 -37.75 10.35 1.98
N ASP A 307 -37.57 9.23 2.68
CA ASP A 307 -38.40 8.83 3.83
C ASP A 307 -38.17 9.73 5.07
N ASN A 308 -36.97 10.32 5.22
CA ASN A 308 -36.62 11.23 6.32
C ASN A 308 -36.82 12.72 5.98
N ALA A 309 -37.62 13.06 4.97
CA ALA A 309 -37.90 14.46 4.59
C ALA A 309 -38.69 15.26 5.67
N HIS A 310 -39.02 14.65 6.81
CA HIS A 310 -39.56 15.34 7.99
C HIS A 310 -38.79 14.93 9.26
N ALA A 311 -38.54 15.94 10.12
CA ALA A 311 -37.92 15.86 11.44
C ALA A 311 -36.40 15.56 11.53
N VAL A 312 -35.59 16.60 11.30
CA VAL A 312 -34.39 16.87 12.12
C VAL A 312 -34.41 18.34 12.53
N ASP A 313 -34.36 18.61 13.82
CA ASP A 313 -34.22 19.96 14.39
C ASP A 313 -32.78 20.47 14.22
N VAL A 314 -32.62 21.72 13.79
CA VAL A 314 -31.33 22.28 13.31
C VAL A 314 -30.56 22.94 14.46
N SER A 315 -30.42 22.24 15.59
CA SER A 315 -29.88 22.76 16.84
C SER A 315 -28.52 22.18 17.26
N SER A 316 -27.90 21.30 16.45
CA SER A 316 -26.65 20.59 16.84
C SER A 316 -25.63 20.30 15.73
N ILE A 317 -25.58 21.10 14.66
CA ILE A 317 -24.45 21.06 13.72
C ILE A 317 -23.30 21.90 14.29
N VAL A 318 -22.31 21.22 14.87
CA VAL A 318 -21.00 21.83 15.21
C VAL A 318 -20.21 22.00 13.92
N GLU A 319 -19.85 23.25 13.60
CA GLU A 319 -19.05 23.58 12.41
C GLU A 319 -17.64 22.97 12.47
N VAL A 320 -17.16 22.47 11.33
CA VAL A 320 -15.75 22.07 11.15
C VAL A 320 -14.98 23.27 10.58
N PRO A 321 -13.86 23.72 11.18
CA PRO A 321 -13.24 24.99 10.78
C PRO A 321 -12.55 24.94 9.42
N GLY A 322 -12.84 25.93 8.56
CA GLY A 322 -12.06 26.24 7.37
C GLY A 322 -10.76 27.01 7.69
N PRO A 323 -9.75 26.98 6.80
CA PRO A 323 -8.42 27.53 7.12
C PRO A 323 -8.33 29.06 6.92
N GLY A 324 -8.22 29.78 8.04
CA GLY A 324 -7.28 30.91 8.18
C GLY A 324 -7.58 32.23 7.47
N GLY A 325 -8.50 33.02 8.01
CA GLY A 325 -8.53 34.48 7.86
C GLY A 325 -8.19 35.17 9.18
N LYS A 326 -7.10 35.94 9.25
CA LYS A 326 -6.66 36.63 10.48
C LYS A 326 -7.40 37.96 10.67
N ASN A 327 -7.83 38.30 11.89
CA ASN A 327 -7.21 39.38 12.71
C ASN A 327 -8.05 39.82 13.93
N ASN A 328 -7.32 40.00 15.04
CA ASN A 328 -7.43 41.04 16.08
C ASN A 328 -8.71 41.25 16.93
N GLN A 329 -8.52 40.97 18.23
CA GLN A 329 -8.83 41.87 19.36
C GLN A 329 -7.56 41.95 20.24
N SER A 330 -7.24 42.98 21.02
CA SER A 330 -7.66 44.40 21.08
C SER A 330 -6.88 45.09 22.21
N PHE A 331 -6.26 46.26 21.98
CA PHE A 331 -5.81 47.27 22.99
C PHE A 331 -5.08 48.40 22.21
N VAL A 332 -5.21 49.71 22.50
CA VAL A 332 -6.16 50.47 23.34
C VAL A 332 -6.09 51.97 22.95
N ASP A 333 -7.15 52.73 23.25
CA ASP A 333 -7.30 54.21 23.31
C ASP A 333 -6.93 55.15 22.14
N GLY A 334 -7.76 56.18 21.94
CA GLY A 334 -7.35 57.43 21.28
C GLY A 334 -8.39 58.13 20.39
N ALA A 335 -9.08 59.12 20.94
CA ALA A 335 -9.84 60.20 20.28
C ALA A 335 -9.05 60.91 19.13
N ALA A 336 -9.64 61.70 18.21
CA ALA A 336 -11.02 61.94 17.74
C ALA A 336 -10.94 62.86 16.49
N GLU A 337 -11.96 62.84 15.62
CA GLU A 337 -12.23 63.83 14.54
C GLU A 337 -11.11 63.97 13.46
N GLU A 338 -11.33 64.43 12.22
CA GLU A 338 -12.41 65.23 11.62
C GLU A 338 -12.71 64.80 10.15
N LYS A 339 -13.34 65.68 9.34
CA LYS A 339 -14.18 65.35 8.17
C LYS A 339 -13.60 65.98 6.84
N PRO A 340 -14.33 66.26 5.72
CA PRO A 340 -14.16 65.49 4.47
C PRO A 340 -13.99 66.28 3.13
N HIS A 341 -14.12 65.56 1.99
CA HIS A 341 -14.46 66.00 0.60
C HIS A 341 -13.40 66.53 -0.42
N ALA A 342 -13.11 65.71 -1.45
CA ALA A 342 -13.48 65.84 -2.89
C ALA A 342 -13.27 67.17 -3.71
N PRO A 343 -13.32 67.19 -5.08
CA PRO A 343 -13.00 66.20 -6.14
C PRO A 343 -12.03 66.76 -7.26
N PRO A 344 -12.27 66.69 -8.61
CA PRO A 344 -11.60 65.75 -9.54
C PRO A 344 -10.88 66.39 -10.78
N MET A 345 -10.24 65.58 -11.67
CA MET A 345 -10.42 65.52 -13.15
C MET A 345 -9.22 64.98 -14.00
N SER A 346 -9.56 64.45 -15.19
CA SER A 346 -8.74 64.27 -16.43
C SER A 346 -7.71 63.10 -16.50
N SER A 347 -7.34 62.52 -17.66
CA SER A 347 -7.99 62.36 -19.00
C SER A 347 -7.19 61.36 -19.89
N SER A 348 -7.74 60.92 -21.05
CA SER A 348 -7.19 59.96 -22.06
C SER A 348 -7.00 58.50 -21.56
N GLY A 349 -6.97 57.40 -22.34
CA GLY A 349 -7.17 57.11 -23.78
C GLY A 349 -6.45 55.78 -24.14
N SER A 350 -6.88 54.90 -25.06
CA SER A 350 -8.11 54.79 -25.87
C SER A 350 -8.25 53.38 -26.52
N SER A 351 -9.38 53.09 -27.17
CA SER A 351 -9.69 51.96 -28.10
C SER A 351 -9.92 50.53 -27.54
N GLY A 352 -11.06 49.93 -27.96
CA GLY A 352 -11.43 48.52 -27.69
C GLY A 352 -12.96 48.32 -27.67
N LYS A 353 -13.58 47.82 -28.76
CA LYS A 353 -15.04 47.62 -28.85
C LYS A 353 -15.52 46.42 -28.01
N PRO A 354 -16.69 46.48 -27.36
CA PRO A 354 -17.22 45.37 -26.57
C PRO A 354 -17.93 44.31 -27.45
N ALA A 355 -17.69 43.03 -27.17
CA ALA A 355 -18.48 41.93 -27.72
C ALA A 355 -19.79 41.74 -26.92
N LYS A 356 -20.88 41.44 -27.63
CA LYS A 356 -22.24 41.30 -27.07
C LYS A 356 -22.34 40.10 -26.13
N LEU A 357 -22.96 40.35 -24.96
CA LEU A 357 -23.55 39.29 -24.13
C LEU A 357 -24.77 38.70 -24.87
N VAL A 358 -24.74 37.40 -25.20
CA VAL A 358 -25.92 36.68 -25.71
C VAL A 358 -26.37 35.68 -24.66
N ARG A 359 -27.67 35.69 -24.39
CA ARG A 359 -28.33 34.99 -23.29
C ARG A 359 -28.99 33.71 -23.80
N GLY A 360 -28.67 32.59 -23.16
CA GLY A 360 -29.43 31.35 -23.25
C GLY A 360 -29.09 30.45 -24.43
N ASN A 361 -28.78 29.19 -24.12
CA ASN A 361 -29.38 28.05 -24.82
C ASN A 361 -29.48 26.88 -23.83
N SER A 362 -30.68 26.32 -23.71
CA SER A 362 -30.95 25.08 -22.99
C SER A 362 -30.40 23.90 -23.78
N PHE A 363 -29.57 23.07 -23.17
CA PHE A 363 -29.15 21.80 -23.78
C PHE A 363 -30.15 20.70 -23.39
N GLN A 364 -30.77 20.09 -24.39
CA GLN A 364 -31.72 18.97 -24.20
C GLN A 364 -30.94 17.68 -23.96
N THR A 365 -31.35 16.90 -22.96
CA THR A 365 -30.82 15.55 -22.70
C THR A 365 -31.59 14.51 -23.52
N GLU A 366 -31.22 14.34 -24.79
CA GLU A 366 -31.61 13.16 -25.57
C GLU A 366 -30.70 11.97 -25.23
N ASP A 367 -31.00 11.28 -24.12
CA ASP A 367 -30.47 9.92 -23.82
C ASP A 367 -31.30 9.15 -22.76
N GLY A 368 -32.43 9.72 -22.31
CA GLY A 368 -33.25 9.11 -21.24
C GLY A 368 -34.26 8.05 -21.70
N LEU A 369 -34.53 7.91 -23.00
CA LEU A 369 -35.60 7.01 -23.51
C LEU A 369 -35.13 5.61 -23.88
N ALA A 370 -33.90 5.42 -24.37
CA ALA A 370 -33.41 4.10 -24.78
C ALA A 370 -33.30 3.12 -23.60
N VAL A 371 -32.79 3.60 -22.45
CA VAL A 371 -32.53 2.79 -21.25
C VAL A 371 -33.81 2.26 -20.59
N ASN A 372 -34.96 2.92 -20.80
CA ASN A 372 -36.24 2.45 -20.27
C ASN A 372 -36.79 1.24 -21.06
N SER A 373 -36.50 1.16 -22.37
CA SER A 373 -37.02 0.08 -23.23
C SER A 373 -36.47 -1.32 -22.91
N GLU A 374 -35.26 -1.42 -22.34
CA GLU A 374 -34.71 -2.70 -21.87
C GLU A 374 -35.22 -3.09 -20.47
N LEU A 375 -35.81 -2.15 -19.72
CA LEU A 375 -36.29 -2.41 -18.36
C LEU A 375 -37.70 -3.00 -18.35
N ASP A 376 -38.57 -2.58 -19.26
CA ASP A 376 -39.94 -3.09 -19.39
C ASP A 376 -40.00 -4.57 -19.86
N ASN A 377 -38.92 -5.08 -20.47
CA ASN A 377 -38.80 -6.48 -20.89
C ASN A 377 -38.44 -7.45 -19.74
N MET A 378 -38.12 -6.96 -18.54
CA MET A 378 -37.99 -7.80 -17.35
C MET A 378 -39.26 -7.66 -16.50
N ASN A 379 -40.16 -8.65 -16.62
CA ASN A 379 -41.42 -8.76 -15.89
C ASN A 379 -41.21 -9.00 -14.38
N ILE A 380 -40.62 -8.02 -13.69
CA ILE A 380 -40.26 -8.02 -12.28
C ILE A 380 -41.38 -7.31 -11.52
N ASN A 381 -42.21 -8.09 -10.84
CA ASN A 381 -43.31 -7.57 -10.05
C ASN A 381 -42.79 -6.82 -8.81
N LEU A 382 -42.85 -5.48 -8.86
CA LEU A 382 -42.27 -4.61 -7.83
C LEU A 382 -42.95 -4.79 -6.45
N ASP A 383 -44.27 -5.04 -6.45
CA ASP A 383 -45.06 -5.30 -5.24
C ASP A 383 -44.65 -6.61 -4.55
N GLU A 384 -44.24 -7.62 -5.34
CA GLU A 384 -43.79 -8.90 -4.84
C GLU A 384 -42.40 -8.80 -4.19
N ILE A 385 -41.51 -8.00 -4.77
CA ILE A 385 -40.22 -7.63 -4.15
C ILE A 385 -40.46 -6.84 -2.85
N MET A 386 -41.37 -5.86 -2.84
CA MET A 386 -41.67 -5.09 -1.62
C MET A 386 -42.22 -6.00 -0.50
N ARG A 387 -43.14 -6.93 -0.81
CA ARG A 387 -43.60 -7.94 0.15
C ARG A 387 -42.49 -8.87 0.64
N LEU A 388 -41.58 -9.29 -0.22
CA LEU A 388 -40.42 -10.11 0.17
C LEU A 388 -39.46 -9.33 1.09
N VAL A 389 -39.24 -8.04 0.83
CA VAL A 389 -38.43 -7.17 1.69
C VAL A 389 -39.10 -6.94 3.05
N GLU A 390 -40.41 -6.76 3.11
CA GLU A 390 -41.15 -6.65 4.39
C GLU A 390 -41.11 -7.96 5.19
N THR A 391 -41.32 -9.11 4.55
CA THR A 391 -41.20 -10.41 5.24
C THR A 391 -39.77 -10.71 5.70
N LEU A 392 -38.73 -10.26 4.97
CA LEU A 392 -37.34 -10.32 5.42
C LEU A 392 -37.07 -9.39 6.62
N LYS A 393 -37.57 -8.15 6.62
CA LYS A 393 -37.51 -7.26 7.79
C LYS A 393 -38.21 -7.88 9.01
N ALA A 394 -39.39 -8.48 8.82
CA ALA A 394 -40.15 -9.13 9.87
C ALA A 394 -39.46 -10.39 10.43
N THR A 395 -38.85 -11.22 9.57
CA THR A 395 -38.09 -12.41 10.01
C THR A 395 -36.79 -12.02 10.71
N GLN A 396 -36.07 -11.00 10.24
CA GLN A 396 -34.88 -10.47 10.90
C GLN A 396 -35.21 -9.89 12.29
N GLY A 397 -36.32 -9.16 12.42
CA GLY A 397 -36.84 -8.66 13.71
C GLY A 397 -37.37 -9.75 14.65
N ARG A 398 -37.76 -10.93 14.14
CA ARG A 398 -38.05 -12.12 14.96
C ARG A 398 -36.77 -12.82 15.40
N LEU A 399 -35.76 -12.89 14.53
CA LEU A 399 -34.46 -13.50 14.82
C LEU A 399 -33.70 -12.74 15.92
N SER A 400 -33.70 -11.41 15.89
CA SER A 400 -33.06 -10.59 16.94
C SER A 400 -33.71 -10.82 18.31
N ARG A 401 -35.04 -10.81 18.40
CA ARG A 401 -35.78 -11.14 19.65
C ARG A 401 -35.47 -12.55 20.17
N VAL A 402 -35.28 -13.52 19.27
CA VAL A 402 -34.87 -14.89 19.66
C VAL A 402 -33.43 -14.91 20.16
N GLN A 403 -32.52 -14.13 19.58
CA GLN A 403 -31.14 -13.99 20.03
C GLN A 403 -31.05 -13.29 21.40
N GLU A 404 -31.78 -12.21 21.62
CA GLU A 404 -31.90 -11.53 22.91
C GLU A 404 -32.47 -12.48 23.98
N ARG A 405 -33.54 -13.22 23.67
CA ARG A 405 -34.13 -14.20 24.59
C ARG A 405 -33.19 -15.38 24.88
N ARG A 406 -32.34 -15.78 23.92
CA ARG A 406 -31.28 -16.76 24.15
C ARG A 406 -30.18 -16.20 25.05
N GLN A 407 -29.77 -14.94 24.86
CA GLN A 407 -28.77 -14.29 25.72
C GLN A 407 -29.26 -14.10 27.16
N SER A 408 -30.53 -13.69 27.37
CA SER A 408 -31.07 -13.53 28.72
C SER A 408 -31.21 -14.87 29.46
N ILE A 409 -31.62 -15.94 28.78
CA ILE A 409 -31.59 -17.31 29.33
C ILE A 409 -30.15 -17.74 29.66
N HIS A 410 -29.18 -17.44 28.79
CA HIS A 410 -27.78 -17.83 28.99
C HIS A 410 -27.09 -17.03 30.12
N MET A 411 -27.54 -15.80 30.40
CA MET A 411 -27.15 -15.04 31.59
C MET A 411 -27.79 -15.61 32.86
N ALA A 412 -29.09 -15.93 32.83
CA ALA A 412 -29.82 -16.49 33.98
C ALA A 412 -29.32 -17.89 34.41
N LEU A 413 -28.82 -18.69 33.46
CA LEU A 413 -28.20 -19.99 33.74
C LEU A 413 -26.78 -19.89 34.32
N ASN A 414 -26.11 -18.75 34.14
CA ASN A 414 -24.71 -18.54 34.54
C ASN A 414 -24.55 -17.57 35.73
N SER A 415 -25.63 -17.04 36.31
CA SER A 415 -25.56 -16.20 37.52
C SER A 415 -25.53 -17.05 38.79
N PRO A 416 -24.62 -16.78 39.75
CA PRO A 416 -24.48 -17.57 40.97
C PRO A 416 -25.52 -17.15 42.03
N THR A 417 -26.76 -17.63 41.89
CA THR A 417 -27.82 -17.46 42.90
C THR A 417 -28.57 -18.77 43.17
N PRO A 418 -29.04 -19.01 44.41
CA PRO A 418 -29.59 -20.31 44.82
C PRO A 418 -30.98 -20.60 44.21
N ILE A 419 -31.26 -21.90 44.06
CA ILE A 419 -32.22 -22.52 43.12
C ILE A 419 -33.71 -22.12 43.27
N ASN A 420 -34.12 -21.36 44.29
CA ASN A 420 -35.54 -21.14 44.61
C ASN A 420 -36.27 -20.02 43.84
N SER A 421 -35.69 -19.37 42.83
CA SER A 421 -36.35 -18.28 42.07
C SER A 421 -36.71 -18.61 40.61
N ILE A 422 -36.38 -19.79 40.09
CA ILE A 422 -36.52 -20.11 38.65
C ILE A 422 -38.00 -20.12 38.18
N ASN A 423 -38.96 -20.40 39.08
CA ASN A 423 -40.38 -20.50 38.72
C ASN A 423 -41.08 -19.15 38.43
N SER A 424 -40.56 -18.00 38.90
CA SER A 424 -41.22 -16.70 38.65
C SER A 424 -40.94 -16.11 37.27
N VAL A 425 -39.82 -16.52 36.63
CA VAL A 425 -39.40 -16.00 35.32
C VAL A 425 -40.04 -16.79 34.15
N LEU A 426 -40.43 -18.05 34.38
CA LEU A 426 -41.05 -18.90 33.36
C LEU A 426 -42.56 -18.68 33.18
N PHE A 427 -43.26 -18.15 34.19
CA PHE A 427 -44.71 -17.94 34.18
C PHE A 427 -45.12 -16.49 34.48
N THR A 428 -44.78 -15.57 33.56
CA THR A 428 -45.50 -14.29 33.44
C THR A 428 -46.22 -14.25 32.10
N GLN A 429 -47.54 -14.44 32.13
CA GLN A 429 -48.41 -14.37 30.95
C GLN A 429 -48.52 -12.91 30.47
N ALA A 430 -48.44 -12.69 29.15
CA ALA A 430 -48.82 -11.42 28.56
C ALA A 430 -50.35 -11.25 28.62
N PRO A 431 -50.88 -10.04 28.86
CA PRO A 431 -52.33 -9.81 28.89
C PRO A 431 -52.93 -9.92 27.49
N PHE A 432 -53.98 -10.74 27.35
CA PHE A 432 -54.85 -10.73 26.18
C PHE A 432 -55.86 -9.56 26.28
N PRO A 433 -56.27 -8.96 25.14
CA PRO A 433 -57.34 -7.96 25.10
C PRO A 433 -58.74 -8.63 25.27
N PRO A 434 -59.77 -7.87 25.70
CA PRO A 434 -61.06 -8.45 26.07
C PRO A 434 -61.99 -8.74 24.87
N ASP A 435 -62.74 -9.83 25.05
CA ASP A 435 -64.07 -10.19 24.51
C ASP A 435 -64.39 -10.12 22.99
N ALA A 436 -64.64 -11.32 22.43
CA ALA A 436 -65.75 -11.54 21.51
C ALA A 436 -66.33 -12.98 21.58
N ARG A 437 -67.44 -13.13 22.33
CA ARG A 437 -68.56 -14.08 22.13
C ARG A 437 -68.31 -15.61 22.22
N THR A 438 -68.76 -16.16 23.36
CA THR A 438 -69.74 -17.27 23.51
C THR A 438 -69.68 -18.48 22.54
N GLY A 439 -69.39 -19.66 23.09
CA GLY A 439 -69.62 -20.96 22.43
C GLY A 439 -69.49 -22.15 23.39
N THR A 440 -70.57 -22.53 24.06
CA THR A 440 -70.59 -23.64 25.03
C THR A 440 -70.64 -25.01 24.36
N ARG A 441 -69.81 -25.97 24.81
CA ARG A 441 -70.24 -27.37 25.00
C ARG A 441 -69.27 -28.22 25.82
N ASN A 442 -69.81 -28.83 26.88
CA ASN A 442 -69.20 -29.95 27.60
C ASN A 442 -69.13 -31.20 26.71
N ARG A 443 -68.12 -32.06 26.94
CA ARG A 443 -68.41 -33.42 27.41
C ARG A 443 -67.19 -34.13 28.00
N GLU A 444 -67.43 -34.91 29.05
CA GLU A 444 -66.45 -35.81 29.64
C GLU A 444 -66.17 -37.01 28.72
N SER A 445 -65.04 -37.70 28.91
CA SER A 445 -65.05 -39.02 29.56
C SER A 445 -63.68 -39.71 29.54
N SER A 446 -63.45 -40.52 30.56
CA SER A 446 -62.24 -41.28 30.86
C SER A 446 -62.38 -42.76 30.50
N HIS A 447 -61.38 -43.36 29.87
CA HIS A 447 -60.94 -44.77 30.01
C HIS A 447 -59.56 -44.88 29.33
N SER A 448 -58.46 -45.43 29.88
CA SER A 448 -58.16 -46.52 30.82
C SER A 448 -58.05 -47.93 30.21
N ILE A 449 -56.79 -48.40 30.09
CA ILE A 449 -56.30 -49.78 30.34
C ILE A 449 -56.16 -50.80 29.16
N ASN A 450 -54.89 -51.20 28.92
CA ASN A 450 -54.36 -52.50 28.41
C ASN A 450 -54.68 -52.96 26.96
N ARG A 451 -53.90 -53.85 26.29
CA ARG A 451 -52.78 -54.74 26.71
C ARG A 451 -51.89 -55.19 25.51
N SER A 452 -50.65 -55.64 25.80
CA SER A 452 -49.82 -56.66 25.08
C SER A 452 -49.73 -56.63 23.54
N GLY A 453 -48.57 -56.38 22.94
CA GLY A 453 -47.49 -57.37 22.69
C GLY A 453 -47.04 -57.24 21.21
N ASN A 454 -45.92 -57.76 20.70
CA ASN A 454 -44.96 -58.78 21.17
C ASN A 454 -43.69 -58.73 20.25
N ARG A 455 -42.49 -59.12 20.74
CA ARG A 455 -41.26 -59.51 19.98
C ARG A 455 -40.58 -58.45 19.08
N SER A 456 -39.31 -58.06 19.27
CA SER A 456 -38.03 -58.78 19.10
C SER A 456 -37.70 -59.18 17.65
N GLY A 457 -36.54 -58.91 17.07
CA GLY A 457 -35.33 -58.22 17.57
C GLY A 457 -34.11 -58.51 16.66
N SER A 458 -32.93 -58.01 17.02
CA SER A 458 -31.58 -58.33 16.45
C SER A 458 -31.36 -58.11 14.94
N SER A 459 -30.19 -57.66 14.46
CA SER A 459 -28.85 -57.57 15.10
C SER A 459 -28.18 -56.22 14.87
#